data_AF-A0A0F9E0X4-F1
#
_entry.id   AF-A0A0F9E0X4-F1
#
_cell.length_a   1.000
_cell.length_b   1.000
_cell.length_c   1.000
_cell.angle_alpha   90.00
_cell.angle_beta   90.00
_cell.angle_gamma   90.00
#
_symmetry.space_group_name_H-M   'P 1'
#
loop_
_entity.id
_entity.type
_entity.pdbx_description
1 polymer ?
#
loop_
_entity_poly.entity_id
_entity_poly.type
_entity_poly.pdbx_seq_one_letter_code
_entity_poly.pdbx_strand_id
1 'polypeptide(L)' 'MEHLDAMIAYEQGDLDDEQTIDLFQELVDSGMAWTLQGHYGRTAKALIEAGEINFMRSEQEDLP' A
#
# COMPACT_ATOMS: atom_id res chain seq x y z
N MET A 1 7.38 5.02 8.01
CA MET A 1 6.74 5.79 9.11
C MET A 1 6.10 4.81 10.08
N GLU A 2 5.68 5.20 11.30
CA GLU A 2 4.66 4.38 11.96
C GLU A 2 3.45 4.37 11.03
N HIS A 3 2.98 3.18 10.63
CA HIS A 3 1.95 3.05 9.58
C HIS A 3 0.66 3.81 9.94
N LEU A 4 0.44 4.08 11.24
CA LEU A 4 -0.69 4.84 11.75
C LEU A 4 -0.74 6.28 11.24
N ASP A 5 0.38 7.00 11.24
CA ASP A 5 0.42 8.41 10.83
C ASP A 5 0.10 8.55 9.33
N ALA A 6 0.65 7.65 8.50
CA ALA A 6 0.39 7.62 7.07
C ALA A 6 -1.07 7.24 6.75
N MET A 7 -1.66 6.29 7.49
CA MET A 7 -3.09 5.97 7.36
C MET A 7 -3.99 7.15 7.74
N ILE A 8 -3.65 7.89 8.81
CA ILE A 8 -4.40 9.09 9.21
C ILE A 8 -4.32 10.17 8.11
N ALA A 9 -3.14 10.41 7.55
CA ALA A 9 -2.96 11.37 6.45
C ALA A 9 -3.72 10.94 5.18
N TYR A 10 -3.72 9.65 4.86
CA TYR A 10 -4.49 9.11 3.73
C TYR A 10 -6.00 9.33 3.90
N GLU A 11 -6.56 9.04 5.08
CA GLU A 11 -7.98 9.26 5.37
C GLU A 11 -8.37 10.75 5.37
N GLN A 12 -7.42 11.65 5.61
CA GLN A 12 -7.61 13.10 5.55
C GLN A 12 -7.45 13.66 4.12
N GLY A 13 -6.92 12.87 3.18
CA GLY A 13 -6.62 13.32 1.82
C GLY A 13 -5.35 14.17 1.73
N ASP A 14 -4.44 14.02 2.70
CA ASP A 14 -3.20 14.79 2.77
C ASP A 14 -2.03 14.12 2.03
N LEU A 15 -2.21 12.87 1.59
CA LEU A 15 -1.22 12.17 0.77
C LEU A 15 -1.40 12.51 -0.71
N ASP A 16 -0.29 12.71 -1.39
CA ASP A 16 -0.26 12.69 -2.85
C ASP A 16 -0.33 11.25 -3.41
N ASP A 17 -0.32 11.14 -4.74
CA ASP A 17 -0.46 9.85 -5.43
C ASP A 17 0.72 8.91 -5.11
N GLU A 18 1.95 9.43 -5.09
CA GLU A 18 3.17 8.64 -4.83
C GLU A 18 3.18 8.13 -3.38
N GLN A 19 2.86 8.99 -2.43
CA GLN A 19 2.74 8.63 -1.02
C GLN A 19 1.60 7.62 -0.76
N THR A 20 0.51 7.74 -1.50
CA THR A 20 -0.60 6.78 -1.44
C THR A 20 -0.13 5.42 -1.95
N ILE A 21 0.56 5.37 -3.09
CA ILE A 21 1.13 4.15 -3.66
C ILE A 21 2.09 3.49 -2.66
N ASP A 22 3.01 4.25 -2.08
CA ASP A 22 3.98 3.75 -1.09
C ASP A 22 3.29 3.18 0.15
N LEU A 23 2.31 3.89 0.71
CA LEU A 23 1.51 3.40 1.83
C LEU A 23 0.85 2.06 1.48
N PHE A 24 0.18 1.98 0.33
CA PHE A 24 -0.53 0.77 -0.05
C PHE A 24 0.41 -0.39 -0.39
N GLN A 25 1.61 -0.13 -0.92
CA GLN A 25 2.63 -1.16 -1.09
C GLN A 25 3.07 -1.73 0.27
N GLU A 26 3.35 -0.88 1.26
CA GLU A 26 3.70 -1.33 2.62
C GLU A 26 2.56 -2.11 3.29
N LEU A 27 1.31 -1.66 3.12
CA LEU A 27 0.13 -2.36 3.64
C LEU A 27 -0.10 -3.72 2.97
N VAL A 28 0.18 -3.84 1.67
CA VAL A 28 0.09 -5.13 0.96
C VAL A 28 1.23 -6.06 1.38
N ASP A 29 2.46 -5.56 1.46
CA ASP A 29 3.65 -6.32 1.84
C ASP A 29 3.54 -6.90 3.26
N SER A 30 2.97 -6.13 4.19
CA SER A 30 2.70 -6.57 5.56
C SER A 30 1.42 -7.41 5.72
N GLY A 31 0.62 -7.52 4.65
CA GLY A 31 -0.70 -8.14 4.67
C GLY A 31 -1.79 -7.32 5.38
N MET A 32 -1.47 -6.13 5.90
CA MET A 32 -2.41 -5.26 6.61
C MET A 32 -3.55 -4.75 5.72
N ALA A 33 -3.31 -4.54 4.42
CA ALA A 33 -4.36 -4.14 3.47
C ALA A 33 -5.58 -5.09 3.46
N TRP A 34 -5.36 -6.36 3.83
CA TRP A 34 -6.37 -7.43 3.85
C TRP A 34 -6.99 -7.67 5.23
N THR A 35 -6.41 -7.09 6.28
CA THR A 35 -6.92 -7.18 7.66
C THR A 35 -7.64 -5.90 8.10
N LEU A 36 -7.26 -4.75 7.50
CA LEU A 36 -7.91 -3.47 7.71
C LEU A 36 -9.33 -3.44 7.13
N GLN A 37 -10.26 -2.86 7.87
CA GLN A 37 -11.67 -2.75 7.49
C GLN A 37 -11.93 -1.56 6.56
N GLY A 38 -13.12 -1.49 5.97
CA GLY A 38 -13.53 -0.35 5.15
C GLY A 38 -13.15 -0.50 3.68
N HIS A 39 -12.29 0.38 3.18
CA HIS A 39 -11.96 0.48 1.75
C HIS A 39 -10.53 0.07 1.40
N TYR A 40 -9.63 -0.10 2.39
CA TYR A 40 -8.22 -0.46 2.18
C TYR A 40 -8.02 -1.64 1.22
N GLY A 41 -8.69 -2.78 1.45
CA GLY A 41 -8.55 -3.93 0.56
C GLY A 41 -9.05 -3.69 -0.87
N ARG A 42 -10.07 -2.85 -1.07
CA ARG A 42 -10.55 -2.50 -2.42
C ARG A 42 -9.59 -1.55 -3.11
N THR A 43 -9.04 -0.57 -2.40
CA THR A 43 -8.04 0.35 -2.93
C THR A 43 -6.76 -0.39 -3.29
N ALA A 44 -6.25 -1.25 -2.41
CA ALA A 44 -5.10 -2.10 -2.69
C ALA A 44 -5.32 -2.95 -3.95
N LYS A 45 -6.48 -3.59 -4.08
CA LYS A 45 -6.84 -4.37 -5.27
C LYS A 45 -6.86 -3.51 -6.54
N ALA A 46 -7.42 -2.31 -6.49
CA ALA A 46 -7.48 -1.42 -7.63
C ALA A 46 -6.07 -0.95 -8.07
N LEU A 47 -5.19 -0.63 -7.12
CA LEU A 47 -3.80 -0.24 -7.39
C LEU A 47 -3.00 -1.40 -8.00
N ILE A 48 -3.22 -2.63 -7.52
CA ILE A 48 -2.62 -3.83 -8.12
C ILE A 48 -3.13 -4.04 -9.56
N GLU A 49 -4.43 -3.87 -9.79
CA GLU A 49 -5.02 -4.01 -11.14
C GLU A 49 -4.55 -2.92 -12.10
N ALA A 50 -4.22 -1.73 -11.59
CA ALA A 50 -3.61 -0.64 -12.35
C ALA A 50 -2.10 -0.85 -12.61
N GLY A 51 -1.45 -1.78 -11.89
CA GLY A 51 -0.01 -2.02 -11.98
C GLY A 51 0.85 -1.02 -11.19
N GLU A 52 0.24 -0.26 -10.28
CA GLU A 52 0.94 0.73 -9.45
C GLU A 52 1.65 0.08 -8.24
N ILE A 53 1.11 -1.05 -7.75
CA ILE A 53 1.70 -1.84 -6.64
C ILE A 53 1.62 -3.35 -6.93
N ASN A 54 2.37 -4.17 -6.18
CA ASN A 54 2.47 -5.61 -6.40
C ASN A 54 2.06 -6.45 -5.17
N PHE A 55 1.55 -7.67 -5.40
CA PHE A 55 1.06 -8.60 -4.36
C PHE A 55 2.16 -9.17 -3.46
N MET A 56 3.41 -9.16 -3.93
CA MET A 56 4.60 -9.54 -3.17
C MET A 56 5.77 -8.77 -3.76
N ARG A 57 6.50 -8.03 -2.93
CA ARG A 57 7.85 -7.60 -3.33
C ARG A 57 8.73 -8.85 -3.39
N SER A 58 8.96 -9.38 -4.59
CA SER A 58 9.91 -10.46 -4.78
C SER A 58 11.30 -10.00 -4.33
N GLU A 59 11.82 -10.55 -3.23
CA GLU A 59 13.22 -10.38 -2.80
C GLU A 59 14.20 -11.12 -3.76
N GLN A 60 14.07 -10.92 -5.06
CA GLN A 60 14.92 -11.57 -6.06
C GLN A 60 15.16 -10.64 -7.26
N GLU A 61 15.86 -9.52 -7.06
CA GLU A 61 16.66 -8.93 -8.14
C GLU A 61 17.86 -8.12 -7.59
N ASP A 62 18.57 -8.73 -6.65
CA ASP A 62 19.99 -8.43 -6.42
C ASP A 62 20.72 -9.78 -6.25
N LEU A 63 20.68 -10.58 -7.33
CA LEU A 63 21.62 -11.68 -7.53
C LEU A 63 22.77 -11.13 -8.39
N PRO A 64 24.02 -11.49 -8.07
CA PRO A 64 25.24 -10.73 -8.40
C PRO A 64 25.53 -10.49 -9.88
#